data_AF-A0A800KJI1-F1
#
_entry.id   AF-A0A800KJI1-F1
#
_cell.length_a   1.000
_cell.length_b   1.000
_cell.length_c   1.000
_cell.angle_alpha   90.00
_cell.angle_beta   90.00
_cell.angle_gamma   90.00
#
_symmetry.space_group_name_H-M   'P 1'
#
loop_
_entity.id
_entity.type
_entity.pdbx_description
1 polymer ?
#
loop_
_entity_poly.entity_id
_entity_poly.type
_entity_poly.pdbx_seq_one_letter_code
_entity_poly.pdbx_strand_id
1 'polypeptide(L)'
;MENIGELVPFMGMAIPIAIVWIVFYYDGQIKEQFHVTLQKLIASGQELTPELLASVPGYKPGKRIKDDIRTGVIVSGIGIGIAVFGEVGIRSEEVVGMGLLVACIGLGFLAYGIYNKKNSKSN
;
A
#
# COMPACT_ATOMS: atom_id res chain seq x y z
N MET A 1 -33.56 -24.72 10.46
CA MET A 1 -32.45 -24.47 9.50
C MET A 1 -32.40 -22.97 9.28
N GLU A 2 -31.91 -22.23 10.27
CA GLU A 2 -31.81 -20.77 10.28
C GLU A 2 -30.48 -20.48 10.95
N ASN A 3 -29.60 -19.74 10.25
CA ASN A 3 -28.37 -19.08 10.74
C ASN A 3 -27.38 -18.82 9.58
N ILE A 4 -27.55 -19.46 8.43
CA ILE A 4 -26.69 -19.17 7.26
C ILE A 4 -26.90 -17.74 6.72
N GLY A 5 -28.07 -17.13 6.93
CA GLY A 5 -28.36 -15.76 6.48
C GLY A 5 -27.65 -14.67 7.30
N GLU A 6 -27.37 -14.90 8.58
CA GLU A 6 -26.70 -13.94 9.47
C GLU A 6 -25.18 -13.93 9.30
N LEU A 7 -24.59 -15.03 8.80
CA LEU A 7 -23.15 -15.16 8.62
C LEU A 7 -22.62 -14.52 7.31
N VAL A 8 -23.50 -14.30 6.33
CA VAL A 8 -23.17 -13.68 5.03
C VAL A 8 -22.48 -12.31 5.16
N PRO A 9 -22.97 -11.34 5.98
CA PRO A 9 -22.32 -10.05 6.11
C PRO A 9 -20.92 -10.12 6.73
N PHE A 10 -20.69 -11.03 7.69
CA PHE A 10 -19.36 -11.23 8.30
C PHE A 10 -18.35 -11.79 7.31
N MET A 11 -18.79 -12.73 6.46
CA MET A 11 -17.95 -13.30 5.41
C MET A 11 -17.55 -12.24 4.37
N GLY A 12 -18.46 -11.31 4.06
CA GLY A 12 -18.19 -10.17 3.16
C GLY A 12 -17.12 -9.21 3.70
N MET A 13 -17.13 -8.92 5.01
CA MET A 13 -16.10 -8.07 5.65
C MET A 13 -14.75 -8.79 5.83
N ALA A 14 -14.75 -10.11 5.99
CA ALA A 14 -13.52 -10.88 6.19
C ALA A 14 -12.60 -10.91 4.94
N ILE A 15 -13.18 -10.86 3.74
CA ILE A 15 -12.44 -10.93 2.46
C ILE A 15 -11.40 -9.79 2.30
N PRO A 16 -11.77 -8.49 2.40
CA PRO A 16 -10.79 -7.41 2.26
C PRO A 16 -9.72 -7.45 3.36
N ILE A 17 -10.08 -7.85 4.59
CA ILE A 17 -9.13 -8.01 5.70
C ILE A 17 -8.11 -9.10 5.37
N ALA A 18 -8.57 -10.26 4.88
CA ALA A 18 -7.71 -11.37 4.50
C ALA A 18 -6.73 -11.00 3.37
N ILE A 19 -7.19 -10.25 2.36
CA ILE A 19 -6.34 -9.78 1.25
C ILE A 19 -5.20 -8.90 1.77
N VAL A 20 -5.50 -7.92 2.63
CA VAL A 20 -4.47 -7.04 3.22
C VAL A 20 -3.49 -7.86 4.05
N TRP A 21 -3.99 -8.81 4.85
CA TRP A 21 -3.16 -9.66 5.70
C TRP A 21 -2.19 -10.53 4.89
N ILE A 22 -2.67 -11.14 3.81
CA ILE A 22 -1.85 -11.91 2.87
C ILE A 22 -0.74 -11.04 2.26
N VAL A 23 -1.08 -9.84 1.77
CA VAL A 23 -0.09 -8.93 1.18
C VAL A 23 1.00 -8.55 2.19
N PHE A 24 0.63 -8.27 3.44
CA PHE A 24 1.58 -7.97 4.52
C PHE A 24 2.47 -9.15 4.88
N TYR A 25 1.89 -10.36 4.96
CA TYR A 25 2.62 -11.59 5.26
C TYR A 25 3.73 -11.85 4.22
N TYR A 26 3.43 -11.68 2.93
CA TYR A 26 4.44 -11.86 1.88
C TYR A 26 5.48 -10.74 1.80
N ASP A 27 5.16 -9.47 2.11
CA ASP A 27 6.17 -8.39 2.14
C ASP A 27 7.22 -8.60 3.27
N GLY A 28 6.86 -9.33 4.33
CA GLY A 28 7.80 -9.75 5.37
C GLY A 28 8.85 -10.74 4.84
N GLN A 29 8.41 -11.79 4.14
CA GLN A 29 9.31 -12.84 3.66
C GLN A 29 10.25 -12.40 2.53
N ILE A 30 9.83 -11.45 1.70
CA ILE A 30 10.68 -10.91 0.61
C ILE A 30 11.93 -10.21 1.16
N LYS A 31 11.85 -9.60 2.35
CA LYS A 31 12.98 -8.89 2.97
C LYS A 31 14.03 -9.86 3.52
N GLU A 32 13.61 -10.95 4.15
CA GLU A 32 14.54 -11.96 4.67
C GLU A 32 15.31 -12.67 3.56
N GLN A 33 14.63 -13.05 2.47
CA GLN A 33 15.29 -13.73 1.34
C GLN A 33 16.31 -12.84 0.62
N PHE A 34 16.09 -11.53 0.61
CA PHE A 34 17.03 -10.55 0.05
C PHE A 34 18.33 -10.49 0.86
N HIS A 35 18.25 -10.49 2.21
CA HIS A 35 19.44 -10.47 3.07
C HIS A 35 20.29 -11.74 2.95
N VAL A 36 19.65 -12.91 2.88
CA VAL A 36 20.36 -14.19 2.70
C VAL A 36 21.06 -14.26 1.34
N THR A 37 20.44 -13.73 0.29
CA THR A 37 21.03 -13.72 -1.06
C THR A 37 22.21 -12.75 -1.15
N LEU A 38 22.12 -11.56 -0.53
CA LEU A 38 23.23 -10.62 -0.44
C LEU A 38 24.42 -11.19 0.34
N GLN A 39 24.19 -11.88 1.45
CA GLN A 39 25.26 -12.52 2.21
C GLN A 39 25.98 -13.60 1.40
N LYS A 40 25.24 -14.40 0.61
CA LYS A 40 25.84 -15.39 -0.30
C LYS A 40 26.62 -14.74 -1.44
N LEU A 41 26.15 -13.63 -1.99
CA LEU A 41 26.85 -12.86 -3.05
C LEU A 41 28.15 -12.23 -2.52
N ILE A 42 28.14 -11.66 -1.32
CA ILE A 42 29.33 -11.08 -0.66
C ILE A 42 30.35 -12.18 -0.31
N ALA A 43 29.90 -13.32 0.22
CA ALA A 43 30.77 -14.45 0.55
C ALA A 43 31.39 -15.12 -0.67
N SER A 44 30.80 -14.95 -1.86
CA SER A 44 31.29 -15.52 -3.12
C SER A 44 32.41 -14.69 -3.77
N GLY A 45 32.83 -13.57 -3.17
CA GLY A 45 34.00 -12.81 -3.61
C GLY A 45 33.87 -12.08 -4.94
N GLN A 46 32.64 -11.94 -5.48
CA GLN A 46 32.39 -11.13 -6.67
C GLN A 46 32.37 -9.64 -6.33
N GLU A 47 33.08 -8.83 -7.11
CA GLU A 47 32.97 -7.37 -7.08
C GLU A 47 31.51 -6.99 -7.33
N LEU A 48 30.91 -6.25 -6.39
CA LEU A 48 29.49 -5.88 -6.44
C LEU A 48 29.24 -4.83 -7.54
N THR A 49 29.19 -5.26 -8.80
CA THR A 49 28.77 -4.39 -9.89
C THR A 49 27.27 -4.11 -9.75
N PRO A 50 26.80 -2.84 -9.85
CA PRO A 50 25.40 -2.45 -9.63
C PRO A 50 24.35 -3.23 -10.45
N GLU A 51 24.77 -3.82 -11.57
CA GLU A 51 23.94 -4.64 -12.45
C GLU A 51 23.54 -5.98 -11.82
N LEU A 52 24.41 -6.61 -11.01
CA LEU A 52 24.09 -7.85 -10.31
C LEU A 52 23.09 -7.60 -9.18
N LEU A 53 23.23 -6.50 -8.45
CA LEU A 53 22.26 -6.05 -7.44
C LEU A 53 20.86 -5.87 -8.03
N ALA A 54 20.75 -5.32 -9.24
CA ALA A 54 19.47 -5.14 -9.94
C ALA A 54 18.81 -6.45 -10.39
N SER A 55 19.58 -7.54 -10.52
CA SER A 55 19.10 -8.86 -10.92
C SER A 55 18.65 -9.74 -9.74
N VAL A 56 18.90 -9.33 -8.49
CA VAL A 56 18.50 -10.08 -7.31
C VAL A 56 16.98 -9.97 -7.06
N PRO A 57 16.26 -11.09 -6.95
CA PRO A 57 14.86 -11.10 -6.53
C PRO A 57 14.72 -10.43 -5.14
N GLY A 58 13.97 -9.34 -5.07
CA GLY A 58 13.82 -8.55 -3.84
C GLY A 58 14.65 -7.27 -3.79
N TYR A 59 15.50 -6.98 -4.79
CA TYR A 59 16.14 -5.67 -4.93
C TYR A 59 15.08 -4.60 -5.16
N LYS A 60 14.73 -3.90 -4.06
CA LYS A 60 13.99 -2.64 -4.13
C LYS A 60 15.07 -1.57 -4.36
N PRO A 61 15.21 -0.99 -5.58
CA PRO A 61 16.17 0.08 -5.82
C PRO A 61 16.01 1.12 -4.72
N GLY A 62 17.15 1.48 -4.12
CA GLY A 62 17.26 2.21 -2.86
C GLY A 62 16.17 3.25 -2.72
N LYS A 63 15.34 3.08 -1.69
CA LYS A 63 14.34 4.04 -1.21
C LYS A 63 13.71 4.81 -2.38
N ARG A 64 12.93 4.13 -3.24
CA ARG A 64 11.97 4.82 -4.14
C ARG A 64 11.34 5.89 -3.25
N ILE A 65 11.69 7.16 -3.50
CA ILE A 65 11.10 8.30 -2.81
C ILE A 65 9.62 8.00 -2.93
N LYS A 66 8.98 7.67 -1.79
CA LYS A 66 7.57 7.33 -1.79
C LYS A 66 6.95 8.52 -2.48
N ASP A 67 6.39 8.29 -3.66
CA ASP A 67 5.82 9.38 -4.42
C ASP A 67 4.58 9.77 -3.62
N ASP A 68 4.75 10.76 -2.75
CA ASP A 68 3.71 11.20 -1.81
C ASP A 68 2.49 11.69 -2.60
N ILE A 69 2.70 12.14 -3.86
CA ILE A 69 1.63 12.38 -4.83
C ILE A 69 0.91 11.08 -5.15
N ARG A 70 1.62 10.02 -5.56
CA ARG A 70 1.00 8.70 -5.84
C ARG A 70 0.27 8.17 -4.61
N THR A 71 0.88 8.26 -3.44
CA THR A 71 0.30 7.81 -2.18
C THR A 71 -0.97 8.59 -1.87
N GLY A 72 -0.92 9.92 -1.99
CA GLY A 72 -2.07 10.80 -1.79
C GLY A 72 -3.21 10.54 -2.77
N VAL A 73 -2.93 10.34 -4.06
CA VAL A 73 -3.95 9.98 -5.06
C VAL A 73 -4.63 8.66 -4.70
N ILE A 74 -3.86 7.62 -4.35
CA ILE A 74 -4.40 6.30 -4.02
C ILE A 74 -5.27 6.38 -2.76
N VAL A 75 -4.78 7.00 -1.69
CA VAL A 75 -5.53 7.12 -0.43
C VAL A 75 -6.79 7.97 -0.61
N SER A 76 -6.70 9.06 -1.39
CA SER A 76 -7.87 9.89 -1.72
C SER A 76 -8.92 9.08 -2.47
N GLY A 77 -8.50 8.31 -3.47
CA GLY A 77 -9.38 7.44 -4.25
C GLY A 77 -10.04 6.35 -3.39
N ILE A 78 -9.31 5.75 -2.45
CA ILE A 78 -9.87 4.78 -1.50
C ILE A 78 -10.94 5.45 -0.63
N GLY A 79 -10.66 6.62 -0.07
CA GLY A 79 -11.63 7.37 0.74
C GLY A 79 -12.90 7.74 -0.03
N ILE A 80 -12.76 8.25 -1.26
CA ILE A 80 -13.88 8.54 -2.15
C ILE A 80 -14.67 7.26 -2.46
N GLY A 81 -13.99 6.15 -2.73
CA GLY A 81 -14.64 4.86 -2.98
C GLY A 81 -15.46 4.38 -1.79
N ILE A 82 -14.92 4.50 -0.57
CA ILE A 82 -15.65 4.16 0.67
C ILE A 82 -16.84 5.10 0.85
N ALA A 83 -16.68 6.40 0.57
CA ALA A 83 -17.76 7.36 0.72
C ALA A 83 -18.91 7.07 -0.26
N VAL A 84 -18.60 6.82 -1.54
CA VAL A 84 -19.59 6.45 -2.55
C VAL A 84 -20.24 5.11 -2.22
N PHE A 85 -19.48 4.14 -1.70
CA PHE A 85 -20.02 2.87 -1.25
C PHE A 85 -20.94 3.02 -0.03
N GLY A 86 -20.60 3.92 0.90
CA GLY A 86 -21.44 4.28 2.03
C GLY A 86 -22.80 4.83 1.58
N GLU A 87 -22.80 5.69 0.55
CA GLU A 87 -24.03 6.30 0.03
C GLU A 87 -24.85 5.34 -0.85
N VAL A 88 -24.21 4.72 -1.85
CA VAL A 88 -24.89 3.92 -2.89
C VAL A 88 -25.09 2.46 -2.46
N GLY A 89 -24.14 1.89 -1.72
CA GLY A 89 -24.15 0.48 -1.33
C GLY A 89 -24.93 0.23 -0.06
N ILE A 90 -24.56 0.91 1.04
CA ILE A 90 -25.10 0.64 2.38
C ILE A 90 -26.15 1.68 2.81
N ARG A 91 -26.18 2.85 2.16
CA ARG A 91 -27.03 4.01 2.53
C ARG A 91 -26.83 4.42 3.99
N SER A 92 -25.58 4.51 4.43
CA SER A 92 -25.19 4.89 5.79
C SER A 92 -24.29 6.12 5.77
N GLU A 93 -24.79 7.21 6.34
CA GLU A 93 -24.05 8.47 6.46
C GLU A 93 -22.75 8.33 7.28
N GLU A 94 -22.72 7.41 8.24
CA GLU A 94 -21.52 7.12 9.04
C GLU A 94 -20.37 6.57 8.18
N VAL A 95 -20.69 5.65 7.26
CA VAL A 95 -19.72 5.08 6.31
C VAL A 95 -19.26 6.14 5.30
N VAL A 96 -20.18 7.01 4.87
CA VAL A 96 -19.86 8.17 4.02
C VAL A 96 -18.84 9.08 4.72
N GLY A 97 -19.10 9.42 5.99
CA GLY A 97 -18.23 10.26 6.80
C GLY A 97 -16.83 9.67 6.97
N MET A 98 -16.73 8.37 7.25
CA MET A 98 -15.44 7.67 7.33
C MET A 98 -14.67 7.70 6.01
N GLY A 99 -15.35 7.47 4.88
CA GLY A 99 -14.75 7.55 3.56
C GLY A 99 -14.21 8.94 3.24
N LEU A 100 -14.99 9.99 3.53
CA LEU A 100 -14.57 11.38 3.34
C LEU A 100 -13.36 11.74 4.21
N LEU A 101 -13.30 11.25 5.45
CA LEU A 101 -12.15 11.45 6.34
C LEU A 101 -10.88 10.83 5.73
N VAL A 102 -10.95 9.59 5.24
CA VAL A 102 -9.84 8.94 4.54
C VAL A 102 -9.45 9.71 3.27
N ALA A 103 -10.43 10.25 2.54
CA ALA A 103 -10.17 11.05 1.34
C ALA A 103 -9.37 12.32 1.69
N CYS A 104 -9.72 13.01 2.77
CA CYS A 104 -9.01 14.18 3.27
C CYS A 104 -7.55 13.86 3.67
N ILE A 105 -7.30 12.70 4.29
CA ILE A 105 -5.93 12.24 4.58
C ILE A 105 -5.13 12.09 3.28
N GLY A 106 -5.73 11.48 2.26
CA GLY A 106 -5.12 11.36 0.94
C GLY A 106 -4.79 12.71 0.31
N LEU A 107 -5.68 13.69 0.42
CA LEU A 107 -5.44 15.05 -0.06
C LEU A 107 -4.26 15.71 0.65
N GLY A 108 -4.07 15.44 1.95
CA GLY A 108 -2.90 15.89 2.71
C GLY A 108 -1.58 15.36 2.14
N PHE A 109 -1.51 14.05 1.87
CA PHE A 109 -0.34 13.45 1.20
C PHE A 109 -0.12 14.00 -0.21
N LEU A 110 -1.20 14.23 -0.96
CA LEU A 110 -1.14 14.77 -2.31
C LEU A 110 -0.58 16.20 -2.31
N ALA A 111 -1.10 17.06 -1.43
CA ALA A 111 -0.63 18.43 -1.26
C ALA A 111 0.84 18.47 -0.85
N TYR A 112 1.23 17.64 0.12
CA TYR A 112 2.62 17.52 0.55
C TYR A 112 3.53 17.04 -0.59
N GLY A 113 3.11 16.04 -1.35
CA GLY A 113 3.86 15.52 -2.48
C GLY A 113 4.06 16.57 -3.58
N ILE A 114 3.03 17.34 -3.92
CA ILE A 114 3.14 18.43 -4.90
C ILE A 114 4.09 19.53 -4.39
N TYR A 115 3.98 19.90 -3.11
CA TYR A 115 4.86 20.90 -2.48
C TYR A 115 6.33 20.46 -2.53
N ASN A 116 6.62 19.21 -2.12
CA ASN A 116 7.98 18.67 -2.12
C ASN A 116 8.57 18.58 -3.54
N LYS A 117 7.77 18.12 -4.53
CA LYS A 117 8.18 18.05 -5.94
C LYS A 117 8.51 19.43 -6.52
N LYS A 118 7.75 20.46 -6.14
CA LYS A 118 8.00 21.84 -6.59
C LYS A 118 9.31 22.38 -6.01
N ASN A 119 9.56 22.16 -4.71
CA ASN A 119 10.78 22.64 -4.04
C ASN A 119 12.04 21.89 -4.51
N SER A 120 11.94 20.59 -4.79
CA SER A 120 13.05 19.81 -5.34
C SER A 120 13.46 20.23 -6.76
N LYS A 121 12.61 20.95 -7.50
CA LYS A 121 12.93 21.50 -8.84
C LYS A 121 13.56 22.89 -8.80
N SER A 122 13.61 23.53 -7.63
CA SER A 122 14.11 24.91 -7.45
C SER A 122 15.56 24.97 -6.94
N ASN A 123 16.20 23.83 -6.68
CA ASN A 123 17.62 23.65 -6.38
C ASN A 123 18.28 22.87 -7.51
#